data_AF-A0A7Y0XEJ7-F1
#
_entry.id   AF-A0A7Y0XEJ7-F1
#
_cell.length_a   1.000
_cell.length_b   1.000
_cell.length_c   1.000
_cell.angle_alpha   90.00
_cell.angle_beta   90.00
_cell.angle_gamma   90.00
#
_symmetry.space_group_name_H-M   'P 1'
#
loop_
_entity.id
_entity.type
_entity.pdbx_description
1 polymer ?
#
loop_
_entity_poly.entity_id
_entity_poly.type
_entity_poly.pdbx_seq_one_letter_code
_entity_poly.pdbx_strand_id
1 'polypeptide(L)'
;MTKMIHTMIRVSDLDRSLQFYCDVLELEVADQYIFDGFSLTYLANQETGFELELTHNHDQSEPYTHGSGYGHLAVSVEDIEQAHKRIKSLGIETGDIKAFDHQQKH
;
A
#
# COMPACT_ATOMS: atom_id res chain seq x y z
N MET A 1 -13.64 -8.74 21.63
CA MET A 1 -13.08 -9.41 20.43
C MET A 1 -12.16 -8.42 19.74
N THR A 2 -11.00 -8.87 19.26
CA THR A 2 -10.00 -7.99 18.61
C THR A 2 -10.32 -7.85 17.12
N LYS A 3 -10.17 -6.65 16.57
CA LYS A 3 -10.34 -6.36 15.13
C LYS A 3 -9.03 -5.76 14.60
N MET A 4 -8.54 -6.28 13.48
CA MET A 4 -7.45 -5.65 12.74
C MET A 4 -8.00 -4.45 11.98
N ILE A 5 -7.32 -3.32 12.06
CA ILE A 5 -7.82 -2.05 11.51
C ILE A 5 -6.85 -1.38 10.54
N HIS A 6 -5.55 -1.65 10.63
CA HIS A 6 -4.57 -1.12 9.68
C HIS A 6 -3.31 -1.96 9.61
N THR A 7 -2.51 -1.73 8.56
CA THR A 7 -1.07 -2.01 8.52
C THR A 7 -0.30 -0.71 8.37
N MET A 8 0.92 -0.63 8.89
CA MET A 8 1.76 0.55 8.80
C MET A 8 3.02 0.28 7.98
N ILE A 9 3.35 1.20 7.07
CA ILE A 9 4.58 1.21 6.28
C ILE A 9 5.30 2.53 6.51
N ARG A 10 6.60 2.49 6.81
CA ARG A 10 7.44 3.68 6.82
C ARG A 10 7.82 4.06 5.39
N VAL A 11 7.68 5.33 5.06
CA VAL A 11 8.05 5.88 3.75
C VAL A 11 9.06 7.02 3.92
N SER A 12 9.98 7.14 2.97
CA SER A 12 10.98 8.22 2.94
C SER A 12 10.54 9.43 2.11
N ASP A 13 9.52 9.26 1.27
CA ASP A 13 8.96 10.29 0.40
C ASP A 13 7.44 10.10 0.42
N LEU A 14 6.75 10.97 1.16
CA LEU A 14 5.31 10.87 1.34
C LEU A 14 4.57 11.14 0.03
N ASP A 15 4.93 12.18 -0.72
CA ASP A 15 4.23 12.60 -1.93
C ASP A 15 4.30 11.52 -3.02
N ARG A 16 5.50 10.95 -3.25
CA ARG A 16 5.68 9.83 -4.17
C ARG A 16 4.87 8.61 -3.72
N SER A 17 4.80 8.36 -2.42
CA SER A 17 4.04 7.23 -1.89
C SER A 17 2.55 7.43 -2.06
N LEU A 18 2.03 8.62 -1.79
CA LEU A 18 0.64 8.98 -2.03
C LEU A 18 0.28 8.85 -3.50
N GLN A 19 1.12 9.36 -4.42
CA GLN A 19 0.88 9.18 -5.85
C GLN A 19 0.78 7.70 -6.22
N PHE A 20 1.69 6.86 -5.73
CA PHE A 20 1.63 5.43 -5.98
C PHE A 20 0.35 4.79 -5.42
N TYR A 21 0.06 4.97 -4.13
CA TYR A 21 -1.07 4.28 -3.51
C TYR A 21 -2.43 4.78 -3.99
N CYS A 22 -2.55 6.07 -4.30
CA CYS A 22 -3.77 6.63 -4.87
C CYS A 22 -3.94 6.19 -6.34
N ASP A 23 -2.91 6.30 -7.18
CA ASP A 23 -3.05 5.99 -8.60
C ASP A 23 -3.12 4.48 -8.86
N VAL A 24 -2.34 3.67 -8.13
CA VAL A 24 -2.22 2.23 -8.36
C VAL A 24 -3.29 1.45 -7.62
N LEU A 25 -3.50 1.73 -6.33
CA LEU A 25 -4.45 1.00 -5.49
C LEU A 25 -5.80 1.69 -5.32
N GLU A 26 -5.99 2.87 -5.93
CA GLU A 26 -7.26 3.60 -5.90
C GLU A 26 -7.71 3.88 -4.45
N LEU A 27 -6.73 4.15 -3.57
CA LEU A 27 -6.95 4.59 -2.22
C LEU A 27 -7.01 6.13 -2.15
N GLU A 28 -7.65 6.64 -1.12
CA GLU A 28 -7.73 8.07 -0.84
C GLU A 28 -7.21 8.36 0.56
N VAL A 29 -6.69 9.59 0.78
CA VAL A 29 -6.30 10.04 2.12
C VAL A 29 -7.55 10.18 2.97
N ALA A 30 -7.69 9.31 3.96
CA ALA A 30 -8.79 9.31 4.92
C ALA A 30 -8.53 10.33 6.04
N ASP A 31 -7.31 10.34 6.57
CA ASP A 31 -6.88 11.23 7.64
C ASP A 31 -5.37 11.51 7.56
N GLN A 32 -4.95 12.65 8.11
CA GLN A 32 -3.54 12.98 8.27
C GLN A 32 -3.29 13.69 9.60
N TYR A 33 -2.26 13.23 10.30
CA TYR A 33 -1.83 13.78 11.58
C TYR A 33 -0.35 14.16 11.49
N ILE A 34 -0.05 15.43 11.79
CA ILE A 34 1.30 15.99 11.72
C ILE A 34 1.79 16.23 13.14
N PHE A 35 2.95 15.66 13.48
CA PHE A 35 3.61 15.80 14.77
C PHE A 35 4.97 16.47 14.62
N ASP A 36 5.61 16.74 15.74
CA ASP A 36 7.02 17.15 15.74
C ASP A 36 7.89 15.95 15.31
N GLY A 37 8.63 16.13 14.21
CA GLY A 37 9.53 15.11 13.64
C GLY A 37 8.90 14.01 12.76
N PHE A 38 7.57 13.84 12.71
CA PHE A 38 6.93 12.85 11.84
C PHE A 38 5.48 13.17 11.49
N SER A 39 4.97 12.52 10.44
CA SER A 39 3.57 12.56 10.04
C SER A 39 3.01 11.15 9.83
N LEU A 40 1.73 10.96 10.16
CA LEU A 40 0.94 9.76 9.87
C LEU A 40 -0.11 10.11 8.83
N THR A 41 -0.16 9.37 7.73
CA THR A 41 -1.21 9.52 6.71
C THR A 41 -1.93 8.20 6.53
N TYR A 42 -3.24 8.20 6.74
CA TYR A 42 -4.09 7.02 6.62
C TYR A 42 -4.76 7.03 5.25
N LEU A 43 -4.66 5.91 4.53
CA LEU A 43 -5.28 5.70 3.24
C LEU A 43 -6.32 4.59 3.32
N ALA A 44 -7.47 4.82 2.69
CA ALA A 44 -8.58 3.88 2.66
C ALA A 44 -9.40 4.04 1.38
N ASN A 45 -10.35 3.11 1.19
CA ASN A 45 -11.44 3.23 0.23
C ASN A 45 -12.72 2.64 0.84
N GLN A 46 -13.81 2.61 0.08
CA GLN A 46 -15.11 2.12 0.59
C GLN A 46 -15.23 0.58 0.59
N GLU A 47 -14.23 -0.15 0.08
CA GLU A 47 -14.27 -1.62 -0.06
C GLU A 47 -14.00 -2.34 1.26
N THR A 48 -13.30 -1.70 2.21
CA THR A 48 -12.92 -2.31 3.49
C THR A 48 -12.75 -1.27 4.60
N GLY A 49 -13.03 -1.68 5.84
CA GLY A 49 -12.71 -0.88 7.03
C GLY A 49 -11.27 -1.08 7.54
N PHE A 50 -10.35 -1.47 6.66
CA PHE A 50 -8.93 -1.65 6.94
C PHE A 50 -8.12 -0.58 6.22
N GLU A 51 -7.17 0.04 6.91
CA GLU A 51 -6.43 1.20 6.42
C GLU A 51 -4.96 0.87 6.15
N LEU A 52 -4.36 1.58 5.20
CA LEU A 52 -2.92 1.66 5.05
C LEU A 52 -2.42 2.93 5.74
N GLU A 53 -1.61 2.77 6.78
CA GLU A 53 -0.94 3.88 7.46
C GLU A 53 0.46 4.08 6.86
N LEU A 54 0.75 5.29 6.42
CA LEU A 54 2.09 5.73 6.03
C LEU A 54 2.68 6.58 7.15
N THR A 55 3.80 6.13 7.70
CA THR A 55 4.61 6.93 8.63
C THR A 55 5.79 7.55 7.87
N HIS A 56 5.87 8.87 7.87
CA HIS A 56 6.97 9.63 7.29
C HIS A 56 7.70 10.39 8.39
N ASN A 57 8.98 10.08 8.63
CA ASN A 57 9.81 10.78 9.61
C ASN A 57 10.58 11.90 8.90
N HIS A 58 10.45 13.14 9.37
CA HIS A 58 10.88 14.35 8.66
C HIS A 58 12.41 14.44 8.50
N ASP A 59 13.16 13.93 9.48
CA ASP A 59 14.63 13.99 9.51
C ASP A 59 15.30 12.68 9.06
N GLN A 60 14.53 11.71 8.54
CA GLN A 60 15.09 10.43 8.11
C GLN A 60 15.88 10.59 6.81
N SER A 61 17.21 10.56 6.91
CA SER A 61 18.11 10.54 5.74
C SER A 61 18.45 9.12 5.27
N GLU A 62 18.54 8.17 6.20
CA GLU A 62 18.97 6.80 5.87
C GLU A 62 17.80 5.97 5.31
N PRO A 63 18.03 5.15 4.26
CA PRO A 63 16.99 4.28 3.73
C PRO A 63 16.48 3.29 4.78
N TYR A 64 15.16 3.10 4.85
CA TYR A 64 14.59 1.99 5.61
C TYR A 64 14.97 0.66 4.95
N THR A 65 15.38 -0.30 5.78
CA THR A 65 15.51 -1.69 5.35
C THR A 65 14.19 -2.44 5.52
N HIS A 66 13.87 -3.25 4.53
CA HIS A 66 12.73 -4.15 4.58
C HIS A 66 12.99 -5.42 5.39
N GLY A 67 14.26 -5.69 5.70
CA GLY A 67 14.70 -6.94 6.32
C GLY A 67 14.31 -8.17 5.48
N SER A 68 14.18 -9.32 6.12
CA SER A 68 13.77 -10.59 5.50
C SER A 68 12.52 -11.22 6.12
N GLY A 69 11.83 -10.48 7.00
CA GLY A 69 10.66 -10.98 7.74
C GLY A 69 9.31 -10.52 7.17
N TYR A 70 9.26 -9.36 6.50
CA TYR A 70 8.04 -8.89 5.85
C TYR A 70 7.91 -9.49 4.45
N GLY A 71 6.70 -9.93 4.10
CA GLY A 71 6.38 -10.51 2.79
C GLY A 71 5.75 -9.48 1.85
N HIS A 72 4.48 -9.15 2.09
CA HIS A 72 3.71 -8.24 1.24
C HIS A 72 2.44 -7.73 1.97
N LEU A 73 1.87 -6.65 1.44
CA LEU A 73 0.47 -6.29 1.63
C LEU A 73 -0.32 -6.87 0.44
N ALA A 74 -1.37 -7.63 0.70
CA ALA A 74 -2.23 -8.19 -0.33
C ALA A 74 -3.53 -7.38 -0.45
N VAL A 75 -3.96 -7.15 -1.68
CA VAL A 75 -5.27 -6.58 -2.02
C VAL A 75 -5.93 -7.44 -3.09
N SER A 76 -7.25 -7.34 -3.20
CA SER A 76 -8.04 -8.02 -4.23
C SER A 76 -8.67 -7.00 -5.17
N VAL A 77 -8.79 -7.38 -6.44
CA VAL A 77 -9.52 -6.64 -7.47
C VAL A 77 -10.49 -7.59 -8.16
N GLU A 78 -11.56 -7.06 -8.75
CA GLU A 78 -12.52 -7.87 -9.48
C GLU A 78 -11.92 -8.50 -10.76
N ASP A 79 -11.07 -7.75 -11.46
CA ASP A 79 -10.43 -8.18 -12.71
C ASP A 79 -8.93 -7.85 -12.68
N ILE A 80 -8.11 -8.88 -12.50
CA ILE A 80 -6.65 -8.75 -12.42
C ILE A 80 -6.02 -8.33 -13.75
N GLU A 81 -6.60 -8.72 -14.89
CA GLU A 81 -6.08 -8.38 -16.22
C GLU A 81 -6.30 -6.88 -16.49
N GLN A 82 -7.49 -6.38 -16.16
CA GLN A 82 -7.80 -4.96 -16.28
C GLN A 82 -6.92 -4.11 -15.35
N ALA A 83 -6.80 -4.51 -14.08
CA ALA A 83 -5.95 -3.82 -13.12
C ALA A 83 -4.48 -3.81 -13.56
N HIS A 84 -3.94 -4.95 -14.00
CA HIS A 84 -2.56 -5.04 -14.49
C HIS A 84 -2.30 -4.13 -15.68
N LYS A 85 -3.22 -4.09 -16.65
CA LYS A 85 -3.14 -3.19 -17.81
C LYS A 85 -3.16 -1.72 -17.39
N ARG A 86 -4.06 -1.34 -16.46
CA ARG A 86 -4.16 0.03 -15.92
C ARG A 86 -2.84 0.43 -15.26
N ILE A 87 -2.32 -0.40 -14.35
CA ILE A 87 -1.07 -0.14 -13.61
C ILE A 87 0.13 -0.01 -14.57
N LYS A 88 0.24 -0.90 -15.57
CA LYS A 88 1.28 -0.79 -16.60
C LYS A 88 1.19 0.52 -17.40
N SER A 89 -0.02 1.01 -17.69
CA SER A 89 -0.20 2.27 -18.42
C SER A 89 0.25 3.51 -17.63
N LEU A 90 0.34 3.40 -16.30
CA LEU A 90 0.90 4.43 -15.41
C LEU A 90 2.44 4.40 -15.37
N GLY A 91 3.08 3.48 -16.10
CA GLY A 91 4.54 3.33 -16.10
C GLY A 91 5.11 2.65 -14.85
N ILE A 92 4.25 2.00 -14.05
CA ILE A 92 4.66 1.25 -12.86
C ILE A 92 5.21 -0.12 -13.26
N GLU A 93 6.34 -0.50 -12.65
CA GLU A 93 6.93 -1.83 -12.86
C GLU A 93 6.05 -2.90 -12.20
N THR A 94 5.63 -3.89 -12.99
CA THR A 94 4.82 -5.02 -12.54
C THR A 94 5.40 -6.32 -13.08
N GLY A 95 5.45 -7.37 -12.25
CA GLY A 95 5.69 -8.72 -12.74
C GLY A 95 4.53 -9.28 -13.56
N ASP A 96 4.72 -10.43 -14.20
CA ASP A 96 3.65 -11.14 -14.89
C ASP A 96 2.55 -11.61 -13.93
N ILE A 97 1.31 -11.67 -14.43
CA ILE A 97 0.20 -12.26 -13.69
C ILE A 97 0.50 -13.75 -13.47
N LYS A 98 0.39 -14.20 -12.22
CA LYS A 98 0.62 -15.58 -11.82
C LYS A 98 -0.61 -16.12 -11.13
N ALA A 99 -0.99 -17.34 -11.51
CA ALA A 99 -1.99 -18.12 -10.80
C ALA A 99 -1.27 -19.19 -9.98
N PHE A 100 -1.59 -19.26 -8.69
CA PHE A 100 -1.16 -20.34 -7.81
C PHE A 100 -2.35 -21.24 -7.55
N ASP A 101 -2.24 -22.53 -7.87
CA ASP A 101 -3.20 -23.54 -7.47
C ASP A 101 -2.72 -24.20 -6.18
N HIS A 102 -3.57 -24.20 -5.15
CA HIS A 102 -3.35 -25.02 -3.97
C HIS A 102 -4.45 -26.06 -3.82
N GLN A 103 -4.25 -27.23 -4.45
CA GLN A 103 -5.14 -28.38 -4.33
C GLN A 103 -6.58 -28.07 -4.78
N GLN A 104 -6.75 -27.35 -5.90
CA GLN A 104 -8.05 -26.91 -6.43
C GLN A 104 -8.85 -26.01 -5.48
N LYS A 105 -8.21 -25.40 -4.47
CA LYS A 105 -8.78 -24.32 -3.69
C LYS A 105 -8.20 -23.01 -4.21
N HIS A 106 -9.07 -22.19 -4.78
CA HIS A 106 -8.81 -20.79 -5.09
C HIS A 106 -9.24 -19.94 -3.90
#